data_AF-A0A1A0IST5-F1
#
_entry.id   AF-A0A1A0IST5-F1
#
_cell.length_a   1.000
_cell.length_b   1.000
_cell.length_c   1.000
_cell.angle_alpha   90.00
_cell.angle_beta   90.00
_cell.angle_gamma   90.00
#
_symmetry.space_group_name_H-M   'P 1'
#
loop_
_entity.id
_entity.type
_entity.pdbx_description
1 polymer ?
#
loop_
_entity_poly.entity_id
_entity_poly.type
_entity_poly.pdbx_seq_one_letter_code
_entity_poly.pdbx_strand_id
1 'polypeptide(L)'
;MTSQARPTRRTPRAEWRGILTRRRGDPLPPRRAASRLSAYVYGNIMVLAALVTASAHAVENGEAVWLVLGTGLTTYIAHVFADLVAGSSIPEAHGHDTQADESQSDHLDAPDAPEPDAAEPDALEPRDPEPNAHTPKPERPGDAARRHVRHELRDATPIISSAILPAIALALGWADVLPTAWAHGIAGAVVVLRIASVPIVVERVRGNEVSVKVIVAGIGTAALAAVVVLLKVLLAH
;
A
#
# COMPACT_ATOMS: atom_id res chain seq x y z
N MET A 1 0.57 -4.82 59.84
CA MET A 1 0.14 -3.44 59.49
C MET A 1 0.10 -3.31 57.98
N THR A 2 -1.05 -2.87 57.50
CA THR A 2 -1.58 -2.94 56.13
C THR A 2 -0.85 -2.02 55.13
N SER A 3 -0.25 -2.59 54.09
CA SER A 3 0.22 -1.83 52.92
C SER A 3 -0.93 -1.75 51.91
N GLN A 4 -1.58 -0.59 51.83
CA GLN A 4 -2.64 -0.31 50.85
C GLN A 4 -2.03 -0.13 49.45
N ALA A 5 -2.37 -1.03 48.54
CA ALA A 5 -2.12 -0.85 47.12
C ALA A 5 -3.09 0.21 46.54
N ARG A 6 -2.54 1.29 45.99
CA ARG A 6 -3.32 2.32 45.26
C ARG A 6 -3.98 1.69 44.02
N PRO A 7 -5.28 1.91 43.76
CA PRO A 7 -5.89 1.49 42.50
C PRO A 7 -5.38 2.41 41.37
N THR A 8 -4.66 1.83 40.42
CA THR A 8 -4.31 2.51 39.17
C THR A 8 -5.58 2.73 38.36
N ARG A 9 -5.98 3.99 38.21
CA ARG A 9 -7.07 4.38 37.31
C ARG A 9 -6.65 4.07 35.87
N ARG A 10 -7.10 2.92 35.34
CA ARG A 10 -7.04 2.62 33.90
C ARG A 10 -7.97 3.58 33.17
N THR A 11 -7.43 4.54 32.43
CA THR A 11 -8.18 5.43 31.54
C THR A 11 -8.70 4.66 30.33
N PRO A 12 -10.03 4.54 30.12
CA PRO A 12 -10.61 3.78 29.01
C PRO A 12 -10.87 4.69 27.79
N ARG A 13 -9.83 5.34 27.25
CA ARG A 13 -9.96 6.23 26.08
C ARG A 13 -9.11 5.84 24.86
N ALA A 14 -8.30 4.78 24.95
CA ALA A 14 -7.44 4.33 23.85
C ALA A 14 -8.08 3.23 22.97
N GLU A 15 -9.19 2.63 23.40
CA GLU A 15 -9.73 1.42 22.76
C GLU A 15 -10.45 1.70 21.42
N TRP A 16 -11.06 2.88 21.27
CA TRP A 16 -11.76 3.27 20.04
C TRP A 16 -10.83 3.49 18.84
N ARG A 17 -9.52 3.72 19.07
CA ARG A 17 -8.53 3.78 17.99
C ARG A 17 -8.06 2.39 17.53
N GLY A 18 -8.36 1.34 18.28
CA GLY A 18 -7.91 -0.05 18.03
C GLY A 18 -8.72 -0.81 16.98
N ILE A 19 -9.96 -0.39 16.70
CA ILE A 19 -10.88 -1.10 15.80
C ILE A 19 -10.52 -0.86 14.32
N LEU A 20 -9.91 0.29 14.00
CA LEU A 20 -9.44 0.60 12.64
C LEU A 20 -8.00 0.10 12.36
N THR A 21 -7.28 -0.41 13.37
CA THR A 21 -5.82 -0.62 13.30
C THR A 21 -5.34 -2.06 13.41
N ARG A 22 -6.21 -3.07 13.43
CA ARG A 22 -5.76 -4.47 13.30
C ARG A 22 -5.72 -4.90 11.83
N ARG A 23 -4.55 -4.72 11.19
CA ARG A 23 -4.18 -5.57 10.06
C ARG A 23 -3.21 -6.65 10.54
N ARG A 24 -3.63 -7.89 10.26
CA ARG A 24 -2.93 -9.15 10.47
C ARG A 24 -1.94 -9.32 9.31
N GLY A 25 -0.65 -9.41 9.58
CA GLY A 25 0.40 -9.70 8.59
C GLY A 25 1.61 -8.76 8.68
N ASP A 26 2.79 -9.32 8.44
CA ASP A 26 4.10 -8.66 8.46
C ASP A 26 4.17 -7.40 7.57
N PRO A 27 5.12 -6.48 7.82
CA PRO A 27 5.37 -5.32 6.96
C PRO A 27 5.46 -5.71 5.49
N LEU A 28 4.78 -4.97 4.61
CA LEU A 28 4.77 -5.26 3.18
C LEU A 28 6.17 -5.05 2.59
N PRO A 29 6.64 -5.93 1.68
CA PRO A 29 7.91 -5.72 1.00
C PRO A 29 7.99 -4.34 0.32
N PRO A 30 9.14 -3.63 0.36
CA PRO A 30 9.26 -2.26 -0.14
C PRO A 30 8.76 -2.05 -1.58
N ARG A 31 9.00 -3.01 -2.47
CA ARG A 31 8.53 -2.97 -3.87
C ARG A 31 7.00 -2.93 -3.97
N ARG A 32 6.30 -3.70 -3.13
CA ARG A 32 4.83 -3.73 -3.10
C ARG A 32 4.25 -2.49 -2.42
N ALA A 33 4.91 -1.99 -1.38
CA ALA A 33 4.55 -0.71 -0.78
C ALA A 33 4.64 0.43 -1.79
N ALA A 34 5.70 0.45 -2.61
CA ALA A 34 5.88 1.43 -3.68
C ALA A 34 4.81 1.31 -4.77
N SER A 35 4.50 0.10 -5.24
CA SER A 35 3.44 -0.12 -6.26
C SER A 35 2.06 0.33 -5.77
N ARG A 36 1.67 -0.04 -4.54
CA ARG A 36 0.39 0.41 -3.96
C ARG A 36 0.34 1.93 -3.78
N LEU A 37 1.47 2.53 -3.42
CA LEU A 37 1.58 3.97 -3.27
C LEU A 37 1.44 4.69 -4.61
N SER A 38 2.12 4.24 -5.66
CA SER A 38 2.01 4.85 -6.99
C SER A 38 0.58 4.73 -7.53
N ALA A 39 -0.05 3.56 -7.38
CA ALA A 39 -1.45 3.35 -7.72
C ALA A 39 -2.39 4.31 -6.95
N TYR A 40 -2.11 4.55 -5.67
CA TYR A 40 -2.89 5.49 -4.86
C TYR A 40 -2.71 6.95 -5.32
N VAL A 41 -1.47 7.40 -5.55
CA VAL A 41 -1.19 8.76 -6.03
C VAL A 41 -1.80 8.98 -7.41
N TYR A 42 -1.52 8.08 -8.34
CA TYR A 42 -1.96 8.19 -9.72
C TYR A 42 -3.48 8.17 -9.86
N GLY A 43 -4.16 7.26 -9.14
CA GLY A 43 -5.62 7.19 -9.14
C GLY A 43 -6.26 8.51 -8.68
N ASN A 44 -5.77 9.09 -7.57
CA ASN A 44 -6.34 10.35 -7.08
C ASN A 44 -6.05 11.53 -8.02
N ILE A 45 -4.87 11.58 -8.66
CA ILE A 45 -4.55 12.63 -9.65
C ILE A 45 -5.49 12.52 -10.86
N MET A 46 -5.73 11.32 -11.37
CA MET A 46 -6.63 11.11 -12.50
C MET A 46 -8.08 11.46 -12.16
N VAL A 47 -8.56 11.11 -10.96
CA VAL A 47 -9.90 11.51 -10.51
C VAL A 47 -10.00 13.02 -10.29
N LEU A 48 -8.95 13.66 -9.77
CA LEU A 48 -8.89 15.13 -9.66
C LEU A 48 -8.97 15.78 -11.04
N ALA A 49 -8.21 15.27 -12.02
CA ALA A 49 -8.25 15.77 -13.39
C ALA A 49 -9.65 15.62 -14.02
N ALA A 50 -10.29 14.46 -13.83
CA ALA A 50 -11.67 14.21 -14.25
C ALA A 50 -12.66 15.22 -13.64
N LEU A 51 -12.57 15.45 -12.33
CA LEU A 51 -13.39 16.45 -11.61
C LEU A 51 -13.12 17.87 -12.10
N VAL A 52 -11.87 18.21 -12.38
CA VAL A 52 -11.47 19.53 -12.89
C VAL A 52 -12.06 19.76 -14.29
N THR A 53 -12.15 18.71 -15.11
CA THR A 53 -12.78 18.78 -16.44
C THR A 53 -14.30 18.83 -16.38
N ALA A 54 -14.94 18.19 -15.40
CA ALA A 54 -16.40 18.16 -15.28
C ALA A 54 -16.99 19.55 -14.96
N SER A 55 -17.95 20.03 -15.75
CA SER A 55 -18.65 21.30 -15.49
C SER A 55 -19.85 21.11 -14.54
N ALA A 56 -20.44 22.20 -14.04
CA ALA A 56 -21.67 22.14 -13.25
C ALA A 56 -22.83 21.51 -14.07
N HIS A 57 -22.95 21.87 -15.35
CA HIS A 57 -23.95 21.30 -16.25
C HIS A 57 -23.76 19.79 -16.47
N ALA A 58 -22.51 19.32 -16.48
CA ALA A 58 -22.22 17.88 -16.53
C ALA A 58 -22.69 17.12 -15.28
N VAL A 59 -22.81 17.79 -14.12
CA VAL A 59 -23.36 17.16 -12.90
C VAL A 59 -24.87 17.03 -13.01
N GLU A 60 -25.56 18.08 -13.50
CA GLU A 60 -27.02 18.08 -13.71
C GLU A 60 -27.45 17.00 -14.71
N ASN A 61 -26.65 16.76 -15.74
CA ASN A 61 -26.91 15.72 -16.74
C ASN A 61 -26.39 14.32 -16.31
N GLY A 62 -25.74 14.20 -15.15
CA GLY A 62 -25.14 12.96 -14.65
C GLY A 62 -23.85 12.53 -15.37
N GLU A 63 -23.41 13.25 -16.39
CA GLU A 63 -22.17 13.00 -17.14
C GLU A 63 -20.93 13.04 -16.24
N ALA A 64 -20.90 13.90 -15.22
CA ALA A 64 -19.78 14.00 -14.29
C ALA A 64 -19.55 12.68 -13.53
N VAL A 65 -20.62 11.94 -13.22
CA VAL A 65 -20.53 10.62 -12.57
C VAL A 65 -19.85 9.63 -13.51
N TRP A 66 -20.30 9.57 -14.76
CA TRP A 66 -19.72 8.69 -15.78
C TRP A 66 -18.30 9.05 -16.13
N LEU A 67 -17.95 10.34 -16.14
CA LEU A 67 -16.60 10.81 -16.40
C LEU A 67 -15.66 10.32 -15.28
N VAL A 68 -16.02 10.53 -14.01
CA VAL A 68 -15.20 10.07 -12.87
C VAL A 68 -15.08 8.55 -12.80
N LEU A 69 -16.21 7.83 -12.93
CA LEU A 69 -16.20 6.36 -12.92
C LEU A 69 -15.46 5.79 -14.13
N GLY A 70 -15.67 6.37 -15.31
CA GLY A 70 -15.01 5.98 -16.55
C GLY A 70 -13.51 6.18 -16.49
N THR A 71 -13.04 7.33 -16.01
CA THR A 71 -11.60 7.58 -15.79
C THR A 71 -11.01 6.58 -14.81
N GLY A 72 -11.68 6.32 -13.67
CA GLY A 72 -11.20 5.35 -12.69
C GLY A 72 -11.13 3.92 -13.24
N LEU A 73 -12.18 3.50 -13.95
CA LEU A 73 -12.29 2.15 -14.52
C LEU A 73 -11.30 1.91 -15.65
N THR A 74 -11.20 2.84 -16.60
CA THR A 74 -10.26 2.72 -17.74
C THR A 74 -8.81 2.68 -17.26
N THR A 75 -8.47 3.53 -16.29
CA THR A 75 -7.15 3.54 -15.69
C THR A 75 -6.84 2.23 -14.98
N TYR A 76 -7.81 1.69 -14.24
CA TYR A 76 -7.68 0.41 -13.57
C TYR A 76 -7.44 -0.73 -14.57
N ILE A 77 -8.22 -0.79 -15.65
CA ILE A 77 -8.05 -1.81 -16.70
C ILE A 77 -6.68 -1.68 -17.36
N ALA A 78 -6.25 -0.47 -17.70
CA ALA A 78 -4.95 -0.23 -18.32
C ALA A 78 -3.79 -0.66 -17.39
N HIS A 79 -3.90 -0.38 -16.09
CA HIS A 79 -2.88 -0.77 -15.11
C HIS A 79 -2.76 -2.29 -15.00
N VAL A 80 -3.88 -2.98 -14.80
CA VAL A 80 -3.91 -4.45 -14.74
C VAL A 80 -3.39 -5.06 -16.05
N PHE A 81 -3.79 -4.51 -17.19
CA PHE A 81 -3.30 -4.97 -18.49
C PHE A 81 -1.79 -4.79 -18.63
N ALA A 82 -1.24 -3.65 -18.22
CA ALA A 82 0.20 -3.39 -18.27
C ALA A 82 0.99 -4.39 -17.42
N ASP A 83 0.53 -4.70 -16.20
CA ASP A 83 1.18 -5.68 -15.32
C ASP A 83 1.10 -7.10 -15.91
N LEU A 84 -0.03 -7.48 -16.50
CA LEU A 84 -0.19 -8.78 -17.17
C LEU A 84 0.76 -8.92 -18.36
N VAL A 85 0.89 -7.88 -19.18
CA VAL A 85 1.82 -7.87 -20.32
C VAL A 85 3.26 -7.93 -19.82
N ALA A 86 3.62 -7.14 -18.81
CA ALA A 86 4.96 -7.11 -18.23
C ALA A 86 5.36 -8.47 -17.63
N GLY A 87 4.46 -9.10 -16.86
CA GLY A 87 4.70 -10.43 -16.27
C GLY A 87 4.88 -11.54 -17.30
N SER A 88 4.34 -11.39 -18.51
CA SER A 88 4.51 -12.36 -19.59
C SER A 88 5.78 -12.16 -20.43
N SER A 89 6.43 -11.00 -20.33
CA SER A 89 7.49 -10.57 -21.27
C SER A 89 8.89 -10.44 -20.66
N ILE A 90 9.04 -10.56 -19.34
CA ILE A 90 10.35 -10.51 -18.67
C ILE A 90 10.63 -11.86 -18.00
N PRO A 91 11.55 -12.69 -18.53
CA PRO A 91 12.12 -13.81 -17.78
C PRO A 91 12.79 -13.23 -16.53
N GLU A 92 12.29 -13.59 -15.35
CA GLU A 92 12.88 -13.16 -14.09
C GLU A 92 14.33 -13.65 -14.05
N ALA A 93 15.28 -12.75 -14.29
CA ALA A 93 16.68 -13.02 -14.04
C ALA A 93 16.82 -13.27 -12.54
N HIS A 94 16.91 -14.53 -12.14
CA HIS A 94 17.30 -14.93 -10.80
C HIS A 94 18.67 -14.29 -10.51
N GLY A 95 18.65 -13.15 -9.83
CA GLY A 95 19.83 -12.62 -9.19
C GLY A 95 20.24 -13.65 -8.15
N HIS A 96 21.36 -14.33 -8.40
CA HIS A 96 22.07 -15.07 -7.38
C HIS A 96 22.27 -14.12 -6.20
N ASP A 97 21.62 -14.41 -5.07
CA ASP A 97 22.13 -14.02 -3.77
C ASP A 97 23.46 -14.78 -3.60
N THR A 98 24.52 -14.26 -4.23
CA THR A 98 25.88 -14.50 -3.77
C THR A 98 25.98 -13.74 -2.45
N GLN A 99 25.48 -14.38 -1.41
CA GLN A 99 25.98 -14.23 -0.07
C GLN A 99 27.42 -14.73 -0.15
N ALA A 100 28.30 -13.85 -0.62
CA ALA A 100 29.72 -14.05 -0.60
C ALA A 100 30.09 -14.29 0.85
N ASP A 101 30.54 -15.51 1.06
CA ASP A 101 31.31 -16.02 2.17
C ASP A 101 32.43 -15.04 2.56
N GLU A 102 32.08 -14.03 3.35
CA GLU A 102 33.03 -13.20 4.10
C GLU A 102 33.10 -13.73 5.54
N SER A 103 33.53 -14.98 5.69
CA SER A 103 34.01 -15.49 7.00
C SER A 103 35.23 -16.42 6.89
N GLN A 104 35.96 -16.37 5.78
CA GLN A 104 37.15 -17.21 5.62
C GLN A 104 38.26 -16.49 4.86
N SER A 105 38.98 -15.59 5.53
CA SER A 105 40.38 -15.29 5.23
C SER A 105 40.98 -14.38 6.31
N ASP A 106 41.17 -14.92 7.52
CA ASP A 106 42.21 -14.35 8.39
C ASP A 106 42.69 -15.40 9.42
N HIS A 107 43.45 -16.39 8.95
CA HIS A 107 44.46 -17.05 9.79
C HIS A 107 45.43 -17.88 8.94
N LEU A 108 46.53 -17.23 8.54
CA LEU A 108 47.79 -17.87 8.17
C LEU A 108 48.88 -17.16 8.97
N ASP A 109 49.15 -17.65 10.19
CA ASP A 109 50.52 -17.84 10.74
C ASP A 109 50.45 -18.36 12.18
N ALA A 110 50.74 -19.65 12.38
CA ALA A 110 51.25 -20.17 13.65
C ALA A 110 51.91 -21.55 13.43
N PRO A 111 53.12 -21.79 13.94
CA PRO A 111 53.87 -23.02 13.72
C PRO A 111 53.54 -24.12 14.75
N ASP A 112 53.68 -25.36 14.30
CA ASP A 112 53.88 -26.64 15.01
C ASP A 112 53.52 -26.71 16.51
N ALA A 113 52.42 -27.42 16.80
CA ALA A 113 52.17 -28.02 18.10
C ALA A 113 51.84 -29.52 17.93
N PRO A 114 52.26 -30.39 18.87
CA PRO A 114 52.29 -31.84 18.69
C PRO A 114 50.92 -32.50 18.91
N GLU A 115 50.66 -33.57 18.15
CA GLU A 115 49.47 -34.43 18.27
C GLU A 115 49.30 -35.00 19.69
N PRO A 116 48.11 -34.88 20.30
CA PRO A 116 47.69 -35.74 21.39
C PRO A 116 46.76 -36.84 20.85
N ASP A 117 47.31 -38.04 20.91
CA ASP A 117 46.71 -39.30 21.37
C ASP A 117 45.26 -39.64 21.00
N ALA A 118 45.14 -40.85 20.45
CA ALA A 118 43.92 -41.48 20.00
C ALA A 118 42.89 -41.62 21.13
N ALA A 119 41.75 -40.95 20.98
CA ALA A 119 40.52 -41.28 21.68
C ALA A 119 39.43 -41.64 20.64
N GLU A 120 38.73 -42.73 20.93
CA GLU A 120 37.77 -43.46 20.10
C GLU A 120 36.78 -42.58 19.31
N PRO A 121 36.43 -42.97 18.06
CA PRO A 121 35.31 -42.38 17.36
C PRO A 121 34.02 -42.90 17.99
N ASP A 122 33.44 -42.12 18.90
CA ASP A 122 32.10 -42.34 19.38
C ASP A 122 31.16 -42.24 18.18
N ALA A 123 30.52 -43.36 17.85
CA ALA A 123 29.67 -43.51 16.68
C ALA A 123 28.45 -42.59 16.84
N LEU A 124 28.53 -41.39 16.28
CA LEU A 124 27.38 -40.55 16.00
C LEU A 124 26.47 -41.33 15.03
N GLU A 125 25.51 -42.02 15.61
CA GLU A 125 24.35 -42.58 14.93
C GLU A 125 23.81 -41.51 13.95
N PRO A 126 23.64 -41.82 12.65
CA PRO A 126 23.04 -40.88 11.73
C PRO A 126 21.61 -40.61 12.22
N ARG A 127 21.40 -39.45 12.85
CA ARG A 127 20.06 -38.96 13.13
C ARG A 127 19.33 -38.88 11.80
N ASP A 128 18.29 -39.70 11.64
CA ASP A 128 17.34 -39.56 10.55
C ASP A 128 16.95 -38.09 10.45
N PRO A 129 16.97 -37.48 9.25
CA PRO A 129 16.53 -36.11 9.10
C PRO A 129 15.10 -36.04 9.61
N GLU A 130 14.87 -35.26 10.67
CA GLU A 130 13.51 -34.95 11.11
C GLU A 130 12.70 -34.54 9.87
N PRO A 131 11.48 -35.06 9.68
CA PRO A 131 10.65 -34.67 8.55
C PRO A 131 10.39 -33.17 8.65
N ASN A 132 11.21 -32.40 7.93
CA ASN A 132 11.18 -30.96 7.93
C ASN A 132 9.74 -30.50 7.68
N ALA A 133 9.24 -29.73 8.63
CA ALA A 133 7.91 -29.17 8.62
C ALA A 133 7.60 -28.52 7.26
N HIS A 134 6.47 -28.93 6.67
CA HIS A 134 5.82 -28.26 5.52
C HIS A 134 6.74 -28.02 4.31
N THR A 135 7.07 -29.05 3.55
CA THR A 135 7.25 -28.86 2.12
C THR A 135 5.90 -28.45 1.51
N PRO A 136 5.73 -27.21 1.03
CA PRO A 136 4.47 -26.81 0.41
C PRO A 136 4.22 -27.72 -0.80
N LYS A 137 3.03 -28.32 -0.83
CA LYS A 137 2.59 -29.19 -1.92
C LYS A 137 2.78 -28.44 -3.26
N PRO A 138 3.34 -29.06 -4.32
CA PRO A 138 3.58 -28.39 -5.58
C PRO A 138 2.28 -27.74 -6.07
N GLU A 139 2.30 -26.42 -6.17
CA GLU A 139 1.12 -25.63 -6.51
C GLU A 139 0.69 -25.97 -7.94
N ARG A 140 -0.60 -26.20 -8.17
CA ARG A 140 -1.08 -26.46 -9.53
C ARG A 140 -0.83 -25.21 -10.38
N PRO A 141 -0.42 -25.33 -11.66
CA PRO A 141 -0.11 -24.16 -12.51
C PRO A 141 -1.22 -23.11 -12.56
N GLY A 142 -2.48 -23.56 -12.57
CA GLY A 142 -3.65 -22.67 -12.56
C GLY A 142 -3.83 -21.89 -11.25
N ASP A 143 -3.37 -22.42 -10.12
CA ASP A 143 -3.47 -21.75 -8.82
C ASP A 143 -2.42 -20.63 -8.70
N ALA A 144 -1.23 -20.83 -9.30
CA ALA A 144 -0.18 -19.82 -9.35
C ALA A 144 -0.60 -18.60 -10.19
N ALA A 145 -1.15 -18.85 -11.38
CA ALA A 145 -1.70 -17.80 -12.23
C ALA A 145 -2.83 -17.02 -11.53
N ARG A 146 -3.78 -17.72 -10.88
CA ARG A 146 -4.86 -17.09 -10.13
C ARG A 146 -4.38 -16.24 -8.95
N ARG A 147 -3.37 -16.72 -8.20
CA ARG A 147 -2.77 -15.95 -7.10
C ARG A 147 -2.07 -14.69 -7.59
N HIS A 148 -1.34 -14.78 -8.70
CA HIS A 148 -0.68 -13.63 -9.32
C HIS A 148 -1.71 -12.58 -9.75
N VAL A 149 -2.70 -12.96 -10.56
CA VAL A 149 -3.79 -12.05 -10.98
C VAL A 149 -4.48 -11.41 -9.77
N ARG A 150 -4.81 -12.21 -8.74
CA ARG A 150 -5.43 -11.68 -7.52
C ARG A 150 -4.54 -10.68 -6.77
N HIS A 151 -3.22 -10.87 -6.79
CA HIS A 151 -2.29 -9.92 -6.18
C HIS A 151 -2.26 -8.60 -6.95
N GLU A 152 -2.21 -8.64 -8.28
CA GLU A 152 -2.23 -7.42 -9.09
C GLU A 152 -3.55 -6.64 -8.95
N LEU A 153 -4.70 -7.34 -8.98
CA LEU A 153 -6.00 -6.70 -8.74
C LEU A 153 -6.08 -6.03 -7.35
N ARG A 154 -5.47 -6.66 -6.33
CA ARG A 154 -5.45 -6.12 -4.97
C ARG A 154 -4.52 -4.92 -4.84
N ASP A 155 -3.44 -4.89 -5.60
CA ASP A 155 -2.49 -3.78 -5.59
C ASP A 155 -3.03 -2.57 -6.38
N ALA A 156 -3.91 -2.80 -7.37
CA ALA A 156 -4.64 -1.79 -8.13
C ALA A 156 -5.93 -1.27 -7.44
N THR A 157 -6.35 -1.85 -6.31
CA THR A 157 -7.55 -1.42 -5.55
C THR A 157 -7.58 0.08 -5.18
N PRO A 158 -6.44 0.74 -4.87
CA PRO A 158 -6.39 2.17 -4.66
C PRO A 158 -6.94 3.03 -5.80
N ILE A 159 -6.78 2.60 -7.05
CA ILE A 159 -7.22 3.33 -8.25
C ILE A 159 -8.74 3.35 -8.29
N ILE A 160 -9.38 2.18 -8.29
CA ILE A 160 -10.84 2.11 -8.41
C ILE A 160 -11.55 2.72 -7.19
N SER A 161 -11.00 2.50 -5.98
CA SER A 161 -11.57 3.05 -4.75
C SER A 161 -11.46 4.58 -4.66
N SER A 162 -10.60 5.21 -5.47
CA SER A 162 -10.44 6.67 -5.49
C SER A 162 -11.61 7.38 -6.20
N ALA A 163 -12.26 6.71 -7.15
CA ALA A 163 -13.37 7.27 -7.93
C ALA A 163 -14.73 7.11 -7.24
N ILE A 164 -14.90 6.08 -6.39
CA ILE A 164 -16.20 5.71 -5.83
C ILE A 164 -16.80 6.81 -4.95
N LEU A 165 -16.06 7.30 -3.94
CA LEU A 165 -16.60 8.30 -3.02
C LEU A 165 -16.93 9.63 -3.72
N PRO A 166 -16.06 10.18 -4.58
CA PRO A 166 -16.41 11.35 -5.39
C PRO A 166 -17.59 11.09 -6.33
N ALA A 167 -17.66 9.92 -6.98
CA ALA A 167 -18.78 9.57 -7.85
C ALA A 167 -20.11 9.51 -7.09
N ILE A 168 -20.12 8.99 -5.85
CA ILE A 168 -21.31 9.02 -5.00
C ILE A 168 -21.72 10.45 -4.69
N ALA A 169 -20.78 11.33 -4.31
CA ALA A 169 -21.08 12.74 -4.05
C ALA A 169 -21.69 13.44 -5.29
N LEU A 170 -21.16 13.17 -6.48
CA LEU A 170 -21.69 13.68 -7.73
C LEU A 170 -23.06 13.09 -8.07
N ALA A 171 -23.26 11.79 -7.83
CA ALA A 171 -24.54 11.12 -8.06
C ALA A 171 -25.66 11.66 -7.16
N LEU A 172 -25.33 12.07 -5.93
CA LEU A 172 -26.28 12.76 -5.05
C LEU A 172 -26.65 14.16 -5.57
N GLY A 173 -25.72 14.84 -6.23
CA GLY A 173 -26.02 16.09 -6.94
C GLY A 173 -26.93 15.86 -8.15
N TRP A 174 -26.64 14.83 -8.92
CA TRP A 174 -27.47 14.43 -10.07
C TRP A 174 -28.89 14.00 -9.68
N ALA A 175 -29.05 13.34 -8.53
CA ALA A 175 -30.35 12.92 -8.00
C ALA A 175 -31.12 14.06 -7.29
N ASP A 176 -30.68 15.31 -7.42
CA ASP A 176 -31.24 16.51 -6.76
C ASP A 176 -31.32 16.42 -5.23
N VAL A 177 -30.54 15.52 -4.60
CA VAL A 177 -30.47 15.39 -3.14
C VAL A 177 -29.60 16.49 -2.54
N LEU A 178 -28.58 16.93 -3.27
CA LEU A 178 -27.72 18.05 -2.91
C LEU A 178 -27.68 19.07 -4.05
N PRO A 179 -27.61 20.39 -3.78
CA PRO A 179 -27.37 21.35 -4.83
C PRO A 179 -26.04 21.07 -5.54
N THR A 180 -26.02 21.23 -6.87
CA THR A 180 -24.86 20.92 -7.74
C THR A 180 -23.54 21.50 -7.24
N ALA A 181 -23.56 22.74 -6.73
CA ALA A 181 -22.39 23.40 -6.17
C ALA A 181 -21.79 22.63 -4.97
N TRP A 182 -22.65 22.14 -4.07
CA TRP A 182 -22.23 21.35 -2.91
C TRP A 182 -21.75 19.97 -3.32
N ALA A 183 -22.44 19.31 -4.26
CA ALA A 183 -22.04 17.99 -4.76
C ALA A 183 -20.62 18.04 -5.38
N HIS A 184 -20.36 19.03 -6.24
CA HIS A 184 -19.05 19.22 -6.87
C HIS A 184 -17.98 19.60 -5.84
N GLY A 185 -18.30 20.50 -4.90
CA GLY A 185 -17.40 20.90 -3.82
C GLY A 185 -17.03 19.76 -2.88
N ILE A 186 -18.00 18.93 -2.48
CA ILE A 186 -17.78 17.74 -1.65
C ILE A 186 -16.93 16.71 -2.39
N ALA A 187 -17.23 16.44 -3.66
CA ALA A 187 -16.44 15.51 -4.48
C ALA A 187 -14.97 15.97 -4.58
N GLY A 188 -14.74 17.27 -4.82
CA GLY A 188 -13.41 17.87 -4.79
C GLY A 188 -12.73 17.73 -3.42
N ALA A 189 -13.42 18.06 -2.34
CA ALA A 189 -12.90 17.95 -0.98
C ALA A 189 -12.50 16.51 -0.61
N VAL A 190 -13.31 15.51 -1.00
CA VAL A 190 -12.98 14.09 -0.80
C VAL A 190 -11.66 13.75 -1.47
N VAL A 191 -11.44 14.17 -2.71
CA VAL A 191 -10.18 13.90 -3.42
C VAL A 191 -9.01 14.63 -2.77
N VAL A 192 -9.15 15.91 -2.43
CA VAL A 192 -8.09 16.67 -1.74
C VAL A 192 -7.69 16.00 -0.44
N LEU A 193 -8.66 15.58 0.38
CA LEU A 193 -8.38 14.88 1.64
C LEU A 193 -7.66 13.55 1.39
N ARG A 194 -8.02 12.81 0.34
CA ARG A 194 -7.31 11.58 -0.03
C ARG A 194 -5.86 11.88 -0.42
N ILE A 195 -5.61 12.88 -1.26
CA ILE A 195 -4.24 13.24 -1.68
C ILE A 195 -3.42 13.74 -0.47
N ALA A 196 -4.00 14.55 0.41
CA ALA A 196 -3.37 15.01 1.65
C ALA A 196 -3.04 13.84 2.62
N SER A 197 -3.83 12.77 2.59
CA SER A 197 -3.61 11.58 3.42
C SER A 197 -2.52 10.65 2.90
N VAL A 198 -2.09 10.80 1.64
CA VAL A 198 -1.07 9.93 1.01
C VAL A 198 0.19 9.82 1.86
N PRO A 199 0.85 10.91 2.28
CA PRO A 199 2.14 10.82 2.97
C PRO A 199 2.00 10.07 4.31
N ILE A 200 0.87 10.24 4.99
CA ILE A 200 0.55 9.54 6.23
C ILE A 200 0.39 8.04 5.97
N VAL A 201 -0.31 7.67 4.90
CA VAL A 201 -0.46 6.27 4.48
C VAL A 201 0.89 5.66 4.12
N VAL A 202 1.78 6.40 3.44
CA VAL A 202 3.14 5.95 3.12
C VAL A 202 3.93 5.61 4.36
N GLU A 203 4.02 6.57 5.29
CA GLU A 203 4.80 6.39 6.51
C GLU A 203 4.28 5.21 7.31
N ARG A 204 2.95 5.05 7.34
CA ARG A 204 2.29 3.95 8.03
C ARG A 204 2.48 2.59 7.37
N VAL A 205 2.53 2.52 6.04
CA VAL A 205 2.83 1.26 5.32
C VAL A 205 4.29 0.84 5.53
N ARG A 206 5.20 1.81 5.72
CA ARG A 206 6.62 1.56 6.03
C ARG A 206 6.87 1.15 7.48
N GLY A 207 5.86 1.23 8.36
CA GLY A 207 6.00 0.94 9.79
C GLY A 207 6.69 2.06 10.58
N ASN A 208 6.89 3.22 9.96
CA ASN A 208 7.51 4.39 10.58
C ASN A 208 6.48 5.19 11.38
N GLU A 209 6.95 5.91 12.41
CA GLU A 209 6.11 6.88 13.13
C GLU A 209 5.82 8.11 12.26
N VAL A 210 4.61 8.67 12.38
CA VAL A 210 4.19 9.83 11.59
C VAL A 210 4.96 11.07 12.05
N SER A 211 6.02 11.43 11.31
CA SER A 211 6.85 12.60 11.57
C SER A 211 6.17 13.91 11.16
N VAL A 212 6.57 15.03 11.77
CA VAL A 212 6.11 16.40 11.41
C VAL A 212 6.37 16.70 9.93
N LYS A 213 7.46 16.17 9.35
CA LYS A 213 7.77 16.31 7.92
C LYS A 213 6.67 15.72 7.02
N VAL A 214 6.06 14.62 7.44
CA VAL A 214 4.96 13.96 6.71
C VAL A 214 3.68 14.79 6.77
N ILE A 215 3.43 15.43 7.92
CA ILE A 215 2.31 16.37 8.07
C ILE A 215 2.50 17.58 7.15
N VAL A 216 3.71 18.16 7.13
CA VAL A 216 4.04 19.29 6.23
C VAL A 216 3.90 18.89 4.76
N ALA A 217 4.36 17.69 4.38
CA ALA A 217 4.17 17.17 3.03
C ALA A 217 2.67 17.06 2.69
N GLY A 218 1.85 16.51 3.60
CA GLY A 218 0.39 16.44 3.43
C GLY A 218 -0.26 17.81 3.25
N ILE A 219 0.18 18.81 4.03
CA ILE A 219 -0.29 20.21 3.91
C ILE A 219 0.12 20.79 2.54
N GLY A 220 1.37 20.63 2.12
CA GLY A 220 1.84 21.12 0.81
C GLY A 220 1.05 20.49 -0.35
N THR A 221 0.77 19.19 -0.25
CA THR A 221 -0.05 18.46 -1.21
C THR A 221 -1.51 18.95 -1.22
N ALA A 222 -2.11 19.21 -0.06
CA ALA A 222 -3.45 19.79 0.04
C ALA A 222 -3.50 21.20 -0.57
N ALA A 223 -2.48 22.03 -0.33
CA ALA A 223 -2.37 23.36 -0.89
C ALA A 223 -2.30 23.33 -2.42
N LEU A 224 -1.51 22.42 -2.99
CA LEU A 224 -1.45 22.23 -4.45
C LEU A 224 -2.83 21.86 -5.02
N ALA A 225 -3.54 20.91 -4.39
CA ALA A 225 -4.87 20.52 -4.82
C ALA A 225 -5.88 21.68 -4.70
N ALA A 226 -5.79 22.49 -3.64
CA ALA A 226 -6.60 23.69 -3.47
C ALA A 226 -6.33 24.74 -4.55
N VAL A 227 -5.06 24.94 -4.95
CA VAL A 227 -4.70 25.83 -6.07
C VAL A 227 -5.34 25.37 -7.37
N VAL A 228 -5.33 24.06 -7.66
CA VAL A 228 -5.99 23.51 -8.85
C VAL A 228 -7.50 23.79 -8.84
N VAL A 229 -8.16 23.62 -7.69
CA VAL A 229 -9.59 23.94 -7.53
C VAL A 229 -9.84 25.43 -7.69
N LEU A 230 -9.01 26.29 -7.08
CA LEU A 230 -9.15 27.74 -7.20
C LEU A 230 -8.97 28.21 -8.64
N LEU A 231 -7.97 27.67 -9.35
CA LEU A 231 -7.72 27.96 -10.76
C LEU A 231 -8.94 27.58 -11.60
N LYS A 232 -9.55 26.41 -11.37
CA LYS A 232 -10.81 26.03 -12.03
C LYS A 232 -11.91 27.06 -11.78
N VAL A 233 -12.12 27.47 -10.53
CA VAL A 233 -13.16 28.45 -10.18
C VAL A 233 -12.93 29.78 -10.89
N LEU A 234 -11.68 30.26 -10.96
CA LEU A 234 -11.31 31.50 -11.63
C LEU A 234 -11.45 31.41 -13.16
N LEU A 235 -11.18 30.26 -13.78
CA LEU A 235 -11.31 30.05 -15.23
C LEU A 235 -12.75 29.75 -15.67
N ALA A 236 -13.60 29.29 -14.76
CA ALA A 236 -15.00 28.95 -15.03
C ALA A 236 -15.98 30.11 -14.77
N HIS A 237 -15.49 31.25 -14.27
CA HIS A 237 -16.18 32.55 -14.25
C HIS A 237 -15.73 33.39 -15.45
#